data_AF-A0A2V5TB08-F1
#
_entry.id   AF-A0A2V5TB08-F1
#
_cell.length_a   1.000
_cell.length_b   1.000
_cell.length_c   1.000
_cell.angle_alpha   90.00
_cell.angle_beta   90.00
_cell.angle_gamma   90.00
#
_symmetry.space_group_name_H-M   'P 1'
#
loop_
_entity.id
_entity.type
_entity.pdbx_description
1 polymer ?
#
loop_
_entity_poly.entity_id
_entity_poly.type
_entity_poly.pdbx_seq_one_letter_code
_entity_poly.pdbx_strand_id
1 'polypeptide(L)' 'MFYVYLFHSVTDEGFYIGFSTDQKRRLLEHKRGASLATRFRGSLEIDLL' A
#
# COMPACT_ATOMS: atom_id res chain seq x y z
N MET A 1 -3.76 17.64 -5.22
CA MET A 1 -3.80 16.63 -6.30
C MET A 1 -3.97 15.27 -5.66
N PHE A 2 -4.80 14.39 -6.21
CA PHE A 2 -4.86 12.98 -5.77
C PHE A 2 -3.93 12.14 -6.64
N TYR A 3 -3.18 11.23 -6.01
CA TYR A 3 -2.35 10.24 -6.67
C TYR A 3 -2.99 8.88 -6.52
N VAL A 4 -3.09 8.13 -7.60
CA VAL A 4 -3.47 6.71 -7.60
C VAL A 4 -2.19 5.90 -7.50
N TYR A 5 -2.20 4.84 -6.69
CA TYR A 5 -1.05 3.97 -6.47
C TYR A 5 -1.46 2.50 -6.39
N LEU A 6 -0.52 1.63 -6.75
CA LEU A 6 -0.63 0.17 -6.73
C LEU A 6 0.46 -0.38 -5.80
N PHE A 7 0.09 -1.28 -4.89
CA PHE A 7 1.05 -2.05 -4.08
C PHE A 7 0.95 -3.53 -4.43
N HIS A 8 2.10 -4.20 -4.46
CA HIS A 8 2.20 -5.63 -4.70
C HIS A 8 2.62 -6.34 -3.41
N SER A 9 1.79 -7.26 -2.94
CA SER A 9 2.09 -8.03 -1.74
C SER A 9 2.93 -9.23 -2.10
N VAL A 10 4.15 -9.31 -1.57
CA VAL A 10 5.06 -10.46 -1.75
C VAL A 10 4.64 -11.68 -0.92
N THR A 11 3.58 -11.55 -0.11
CA THR A 11 3.13 -12.62 0.78
C THR A 11 1.99 -13.41 0.16
N ASP A 12 1.05 -12.72 -0.51
CA ASP A 12 -0.13 -13.31 -1.13
C ASP A 12 -0.19 -13.08 -2.65
N GLU A 13 0.87 -12.52 -3.25
CA GLU A 13 0.98 -12.11 -4.67
C GLU A 13 -0.18 -11.21 -5.13
N GLY A 14 -0.86 -10.58 -4.16
CA GLY A 14 -2.06 -9.79 -4.38
C GLY A 14 -1.72 -8.33 -4.66
N PHE A 15 -2.60 -7.69 -5.43
CA PHE A 15 -2.53 -6.26 -5.69
C PHE A 15 -3.49 -5.46 -4.80
N TYR A 16 -3.04 -4.29 -4.37
CA TYR A 16 -3.86 -3.30 -3.70
C TYR A 16 -3.80 -1.96 -4.44
N ILE A 17 -4.97 -1.44 -4.83
CA ILE A 17 -5.11 -0.13 -5.49
C ILE A 17 -5.67 0.86 -4.47
N GLY A 18 -5.02 2.02 -4.35
CA GLY A 18 -5.47 3.10 -3.49
C GLY A 18 -5.24 4.48 -4.11
N PHE A 19 -5.80 5.51 -3.50
CA PHE A 19 -5.52 6.89 -3.89
C PHE A 19 -5.43 7.81 -2.67
N SER A 20 -4.61 8.85 -2.76
CA SER A 20 -4.45 9.83 -1.68
C SER A 20 -3.87 11.15 -2.16
N THR A 21 -4.13 12.21 -1.41
CA THR A 21 -3.41 13.49 -1.55
C THR A 21 -2.02 13.46 -0.90
N ASP A 22 -1.76 12.50 0.00
CA ASP A 22 -0.49 12.32 0.70
C ASP A 22 -0.01 10.86 0.57
N GLN A 23 0.64 10.57 -0.55
CA GLN A 23 1.11 9.24 -0.89
C GLN A 23 2.19 8.74 0.09
N LYS A 24 3.05 9.64 0.61
CA LYS A 24 4.14 9.26 1.53
C LYS A 24 3.59 8.81 2.88
N ARG A 25 2.65 9.54 3.46
CA ARG A 25 1.99 9.13 4.71
C ARG A 25 1.26 7.81 4.53
N ARG A 26 0.49 7.65 3.44
CA ARG A 26 -0.21 6.40 3.13
C ARG A 26 0.76 5.24 3.01
N LEU A 27 1.85 5.40 2.29
CA LEU A 27 2.90 4.40 2.15
C LEU A 27 3.41 3.91 3.51
N LEU A 28 3.71 4.83 4.43
CA LEU A 28 4.17 4.50 5.77
C LEU A 28 3.10 3.77 6.60
N GLU A 29 1.83 4.15 6.48
CA GLU A 29 0.72 3.46 7.15
C GLU A 29 0.59 2.00 6.69
N HIS A 30 0.73 1.76 5.37
CA HIS A 30 0.72 0.41 4.81
C HIS A 30 1.95 -0.38 5.27
N LYS A 31 3.17 0.19 5.23
CA LYS A 31 4.41 -0.47 5.71
C LYS A 31 4.37 -0.82 7.21
N ARG A 32 3.68 -0.02 8.02
CA ARG A 32 3.54 -0.25 9.48
C ARG A 32 2.39 -1.19 9.84
N GLY A 33 1.63 -1.70 8.88
CA GLY A 33 0.43 -2.49 9.14
C GLY A 33 -0.73 -1.69 9.77
N ALA A 34 -0.66 -0.36 9.74
CA ALA A 34 -1.67 0.52 10.33
C ALA A 34 -2.90 0.72 9.41
N SER A 35 -2.80 0.31 8.14
CA SER A 35 -3.92 0.38 7.19
C SER A 35 -4.86 -0.80 7.35
N LEU A 36 -6.13 -0.55 7.67
CA LEU A 36 -7.18 -1.58 7.75
C LEU A 36 -7.31 -2.39 6.45
N ALA A 37 -7.06 -1.76 5.30
CA ALA A 37 -7.22 -2.37 3.99
C ALA A 37 -6.14 -3.42 3.67
N THR A 38 -4.99 -3.37 4.34
CA THR A 38 -3.85 -4.26 4.04
C THR A 38 -3.21 -4.91 5.26
N ARG A 39 -3.66 -4.59 6.49
CA ARG A 39 -3.08 -5.15 7.74
C ARG A 39 -3.05 -6.68 7.81
N PHE A 40 -3.91 -7.35 7.04
CA PHE A 40 -4.03 -8.81 6.99
C PHE A 40 -3.16 -9.46 5.90
N ARG A 41 -2.48 -8.67 5.05
CA ARG A 41 -1.74 -9.17 3.89
C ARG A 41 -0.25 -9.42 4.14
N GLY A 42 0.23 -9.26 5.38
CA GLY A 42 1.66 -9.43 5.67
C GLY A 42 2.53 -8.28 5.14
N SER A 43 3.77 -8.58 4.76
CA SER A 43 4.72 -7.57 4.26
C SER A 43 4.31 -7.13 2.85
N LEU A 44 4.10 -5.82 2.68
CA LEU A 44 3.86 -5.21 1.37
C LEU A 44 5.18 -4.66 0.84
N GLU A 45 5.65 -5.18 -0.29
CA GLU A 45 6.66 -4.48 -1.06
C GLU A 45 5.99 -3.45 -1.96
N ILE A 46 6.69 -2.33 -2.19
CA ILE A 46 6.19 -1.31 -3.09
C ILE A 46 7.13 -1.29 -4.27
N ASP A 47 6.68 -1.88 -5.36
CA ASP A 47 7.19 -1.54 -6.68
C ASP A 47 6.61 -0.17 -7.05
N LEU A 48 7.47 0.84 -7.06
CA LEU A 48 7.17 2.10 -7.73
C LEU A 48 7.28 1.83 -9.24
N LEU A 49 6.16 1.49 -9.87
CA LEU A 49 6.01 1.62 -11.33
C LEU A 49 5.77 3.09 -11.70
#